data_AF-A0A1I2KPJ8-F1
#
_entry.id   AF-A0A1I2KPJ8-F1
#
_cell.length_a   1.000
_cell.length_b   1.000
_cell.length_c   1.000
_cell.angle_alpha   90.00
_cell.angle_beta   90.00
_cell.angle_gamma   90.00
#
_symmetry.space_group_name_H-M   'P 1'
#
loop_
_entity.id
_entity.type
_entity.pdbx_description
1 polymer ?
#
loop_
_entity_poly.entity_id
_entity_poly.type
_entity_poly.pdbx_seq_one_letter_code
_entity_poly.pdbx_strand_id
1 'polypeptide(L)'
;MTARASGTAAQLSGATGETGAVDGVEPAASIHPPHVETYDVEAGINVDREGVSRSLDAWEVTGFGLYFSRPLTGHPTICWVQSWILPGLGIRVSDFRAHPGLVRSENHYVDVMATSVDGPVWRTVDHYLDILVRTGDGARVVDSDEFVAAVQAGLLGPADAERALESTYAAYAGIVGHGHDVDAWLRDLGIELTWAPPAEVG
;
A
#
# COMPACT_ATOMS: atom_id res chain seq x y z
N MET A 1 40.75 61.70 -10.10
CA MET A 1 40.51 61.68 -11.55
C MET A 1 39.39 60.68 -11.78
N THR A 2 38.18 61.20 -11.94
CA THR A 2 36.90 60.50 -11.82
C THR A 2 36.24 60.57 -13.19
N ALA A 3 35.85 59.45 -13.79
CA ALA A 3 35.12 59.45 -15.06
C ALA A 3 33.93 58.48 -15.00
N ARG A 4 32.76 59.06 -15.31
CA ARG A 4 31.46 58.43 -15.53
C ARG A 4 31.40 57.77 -16.92
N ALA A 5 30.54 56.76 -17.07
CA ALA A 5 29.86 56.41 -18.32
C ALA A 5 28.43 55.98 -17.92
N SER A 6 27.40 56.81 -18.14
CA SER A 6 26.55 56.90 -19.36
C SER A 6 25.94 55.57 -19.77
N GLY A 7 24.64 55.42 -19.52
CA GLY A 7 23.82 54.33 -20.04
C GLY A 7 23.20 54.68 -21.39
N THR A 8 22.60 53.68 -22.04
CA THR A 8 21.38 53.79 -22.85
C THR A 8 20.78 52.39 -22.98
N ALA A 9 19.46 52.32 -22.80
CA ALA A 9 18.62 51.14 -22.88
C ALA A 9 18.31 50.74 -24.34
N ALA A 10 18.03 49.45 -24.55
CA ALA A 10 17.29 48.96 -25.71
C ALA A 10 16.32 47.85 -25.28
N GLN A 11 15.03 48.20 -25.26
CA GLN A 11 13.84 47.34 -25.39
C GLN A 11 13.42 47.42 -26.88
N LEU A 12 12.76 46.49 -27.57
CA LEU A 12 12.04 45.23 -27.32
C LEU A 12 11.79 44.59 -28.71
N SER A 13 11.69 43.26 -28.79
CA SER A 13 10.72 42.51 -29.62
C SER A 13 10.88 41.04 -29.21
N GLY A 14 9.90 40.35 -28.63
CA GLY A 14 8.58 40.08 -29.19
C GLY A 14 8.56 38.62 -29.66
N ALA A 15 8.44 37.68 -28.72
CA ALA A 15 8.12 36.28 -29.02
C ALA A 15 7.18 35.76 -27.91
N THR A 16 5.89 35.78 -28.23
CA THR A 16 4.82 35.08 -27.52
C THR A 16 5.10 33.58 -27.60
N GLY A 17 5.64 33.00 -26.53
CA GLY A 17 5.65 31.56 -26.31
C GLY A 17 4.34 31.19 -25.63
N GLU A 18 3.50 30.46 -26.35
CA GLU A 18 2.24 29.89 -25.89
C GLU A 18 2.42 29.21 -24.53
N THR A 19 1.54 29.52 -23.59
CA THR A 19 1.26 28.69 -22.43
C THR A 19 0.75 27.36 -22.94
N GLY A 20 1.64 26.37 -23.03
CA GLY A 20 1.23 24.98 -23.15
C GLY A 20 0.34 24.65 -21.97
N ALA A 21 -0.96 24.48 -22.24
CA ALA A 21 -1.87 23.85 -21.31
C ALA A 21 -1.26 22.50 -20.96
N VAL A 22 -0.94 22.31 -19.68
CA VAL A 22 -0.74 20.97 -19.14
C VAL A 22 -2.08 20.27 -19.26
N ASP A 23 -2.18 19.41 -20.26
CA ASP A 23 -3.37 18.59 -20.49
C ASP A 23 -3.68 17.81 -19.20
N GLY A 24 -4.89 18.07 -18.69
CA GLY A 24 -5.70 17.22 -17.84
C GLY A 24 -4.98 16.41 -16.76
N VAL A 25 -4.74 17.02 -15.60
CA VAL A 25 -4.95 16.27 -14.36
C VAL A 25 -6.45 15.99 -14.34
N GLU A 26 -6.86 14.76 -14.64
CA GLU A 26 -8.23 14.35 -14.34
C GLU A 26 -8.48 14.68 -12.87
N PRO A 27 -9.60 15.35 -12.53
CA PRO A 27 -9.88 15.65 -11.14
C PRO A 27 -9.86 14.34 -10.38
N ALA A 28 -8.95 14.24 -9.40
CA ALA A 28 -8.89 13.09 -8.52
C ALA A 28 -10.32 12.78 -8.09
N ALA A 29 -10.77 11.55 -8.34
CA ALA A 29 -11.98 11.05 -7.72
C ALA A 29 -11.92 11.44 -6.23
N SER A 30 -13.03 11.88 -5.65
CA SER A 30 -13.05 12.35 -4.26
C SER A 30 -12.30 11.35 -3.37
N ILE A 31 -11.12 11.75 -2.88
CA ILE A 31 -10.27 10.88 -2.07
C ILE A 31 -11.05 10.43 -0.85
N HIS A 32 -11.05 9.13 -0.59
CA HIS A 32 -11.80 8.53 0.51
C HIS A 32 -11.02 8.64 1.83
N PRO A 33 -11.70 8.62 2.99
CA PRO A 33 -11.02 8.44 4.28
C PRO A 33 -10.20 7.13 4.29
N PRO A 34 -9.15 7.03 5.12
CA PRO A 34 -8.38 5.80 5.28
C PRO A 34 -9.29 4.61 5.59
N HIS A 35 -9.10 3.50 4.88
CA HIS A 35 -9.82 2.27 5.20
C HIS A 35 -9.41 1.77 6.58
N VAL A 36 -10.38 1.25 7.32
CA VAL A 36 -10.17 0.68 8.65
C VAL A 36 -10.73 -0.72 8.66
N GLU A 37 -9.91 -1.68 9.08
CA GLU A 37 -10.35 -3.05 9.34
C GLU A 37 -10.06 -3.43 10.79
N THR A 38 -10.90 -4.30 11.34
CA THR A 38 -10.61 -4.96 12.62
C THR A 38 -10.58 -6.47 12.46
N TYR A 39 -9.79 -7.12 13.30
CA TYR A 39 -9.63 -8.57 13.38
C TYR A 39 -9.73 -8.96 14.85
N ASP A 40 -10.86 -9.54 15.24
CA ASP A 40 -11.06 -10.14 16.54
C ASP A 40 -10.61 -11.60 16.47
N VAL A 41 -9.43 -11.88 17.02
CA VAL A 41 -8.83 -13.23 16.96
C VAL A 41 -9.44 -14.20 17.97
N GLU A 42 -10.18 -13.71 18.96
CA GLU A 42 -10.94 -14.56 19.88
C GLU A 42 -12.24 -15.03 19.22
N ALA A 43 -12.92 -14.12 18.50
CA ALA A 43 -14.14 -14.43 17.77
C ALA A 43 -13.90 -15.06 16.38
N GLY A 44 -12.68 -14.93 15.82
CA GLY A 44 -12.38 -15.36 14.45
C GLY A 44 -13.10 -14.52 13.40
N ILE A 45 -13.20 -13.20 13.63
CA ILE A 45 -13.96 -12.27 12.79
C ILE A 45 -13.07 -11.16 12.28
N ASN A 46 -13.16 -10.88 10.99
CA ASN A 46 -12.69 -9.65 10.36
C ASN A 46 -13.88 -8.74 10.07
N VAL A 47 -13.88 -7.51 10.57
CA VAL A 47 -14.73 -6.44 10.01
C VAL A 47 -13.91 -5.76 8.93
N ASP A 48 -14.32 -5.98 7.67
CA ASP A 48 -13.57 -5.51 6.51
C ASP A 48 -13.72 -3.99 6.30
N ARG A 49 -13.06 -3.48 5.25
CA ARG A 49 -13.06 -2.05 4.91
C ARG A 49 -14.45 -1.48 4.60
N GLU A 50 -15.41 -2.33 4.25
CA GLU A 50 -16.80 -1.96 3.97
C GLU A 50 -17.67 -2.02 5.24
N GLY A 51 -17.07 -2.34 6.40
CA GLY A 51 -17.75 -2.50 7.67
C GLY A 51 -18.50 -3.84 7.81
N VAL A 52 -18.24 -4.81 6.92
CA VAL A 52 -18.93 -6.10 6.90
C VAL A 52 -18.18 -7.12 7.74
N SER A 53 -18.86 -7.75 8.69
CA SER A 53 -18.31 -8.85 9.47
C SER A 53 -18.17 -10.11 8.62
N ARG A 54 -16.97 -10.68 8.58
CA ARG A 54 -16.60 -11.89 7.84
C ARG A 54 -15.89 -12.86 8.76
N SER A 55 -16.27 -14.13 8.69
CA SER A 55 -15.55 -15.19 9.38
C SER A 55 -14.16 -15.36 8.77
N LEU A 56 -13.18 -15.59 9.63
CA LEU A 56 -11.86 -16.08 9.26
C LEU A 56 -11.90 -17.60 9.17
N ASP A 57 -11.29 -18.17 8.14
CA ASP A 57 -11.19 -19.62 7.97
C ASP A 57 -9.96 -20.17 8.70
N ALA A 58 -8.88 -19.39 8.75
CA ALA A 58 -7.71 -19.65 9.57
C ALA A 58 -7.10 -18.33 10.04
N TRP A 59 -6.49 -18.33 11.21
CA TRP A 59 -5.71 -17.21 11.72
C TRP A 59 -4.70 -17.68 12.76
N GLU A 60 -3.58 -16.98 12.86
CA GLU A 60 -2.53 -17.28 13.82
C GLU A 60 -1.85 -15.98 14.27
N VAL A 61 -1.73 -15.78 15.58
CA VAL A 61 -0.93 -14.69 16.15
C VAL A 61 0.45 -15.22 16.47
N THR A 62 1.48 -14.55 15.94
CA THR A 62 2.89 -14.84 16.20
C THR A 62 3.56 -13.69 16.93
N GLY A 63 4.84 -13.85 17.26
CA GLY A 63 5.63 -12.78 17.88
C GLY A 63 5.88 -11.57 16.96
N PHE A 64 5.71 -11.71 15.64
CA PHE A 64 5.96 -10.65 14.67
C PHE A 64 4.69 -10.13 13.97
N GLY A 65 3.56 -10.86 14.03
CA GLY A 65 2.39 -10.47 13.28
C GLY A 65 1.16 -11.37 13.44
N LEU A 66 0.14 -11.06 12.66
CA LEU A 66 -1.12 -11.80 12.58
C LEU A 66 -1.28 -12.36 11.16
N TYR A 67 -1.38 -13.68 11.05
CA TYR A 67 -1.86 -14.37 9.87
C TYR A 67 -3.39 -14.45 9.88
N PHE A 68 -4.01 -14.29 8.71
CA PHE A 68 -5.39 -14.72 8.50
C PHE A 68 -5.63 -15.20 7.07
N SER A 69 -6.70 -15.96 6.89
CA SER A 69 -7.15 -16.49 5.61
C SER A 69 -8.67 -16.58 5.58
N ARG A 70 -9.30 -16.16 4.47
CA ARG A 70 -10.76 -16.19 4.30
C ARG A 70 -11.19 -16.09 2.83
N PRO A 71 -12.42 -16.50 2.49
CA PRO A 71 -13.02 -16.22 1.19
C PRO A 71 -13.25 -14.71 0.96
N LEU A 72 -13.21 -14.32 -0.32
CA LEU A 72 -13.64 -13.00 -0.80
C LEU A 72 -14.96 -13.11 -1.57
N THR A 73 -16.06 -13.15 -0.82
CA THR A 73 -17.41 -13.26 -1.40
C THR A 73 -17.78 -12.03 -2.21
N GLY A 74 -18.16 -12.23 -3.47
CA GLY A 74 -18.65 -11.18 -4.37
C GLY A 74 -17.57 -10.43 -5.14
N HIS A 75 -16.29 -10.74 -4.94
CA HIS A 75 -15.22 -10.11 -5.73
C HIS A 75 -15.19 -10.70 -7.16
N PRO A 76 -15.12 -9.87 -8.22
CA PRO A 76 -15.31 -10.31 -9.60
C PRO A 76 -14.21 -11.27 -10.10
N THR A 77 -12.98 -11.14 -9.58
CA THR A 77 -11.81 -11.87 -10.10
C THR A 77 -11.07 -12.70 -9.05
N ILE A 78 -11.39 -12.51 -7.76
CA ILE A 78 -10.64 -13.09 -6.63
C ILE A 78 -11.65 -13.89 -5.81
N CYS A 79 -11.31 -15.11 -5.42
CA CYS A 79 -12.15 -15.94 -4.57
C CYS A 79 -11.63 -16.04 -3.14
N TRP A 80 -10.36 -15.74 -2.91
CA TRP A 80 -9.71 -15.96 -1.63
C TRP A 80 -8.63 -14.92 -1.32
N VAL A 81 -8.46 -14.62 -0.04
CA VAL A 81 -7.32 -13.87 0.48
C VAL A 81 -6.70 -14.60 1.66
N GLN A 82 -5.38 -14.59 1.70
CA GLN A 82 -4.62 -14.81 2.92
C GLN A 82 -3.63 -13.68 3.08
N SER A 83 -3.43 -13.23 4.32
CA SER A 83 -2.57 -12.09 4.60
C SER A 83 -1.83 -12.24 5.92
N TRP A 84 -0.67 -11.61 5.98
CA TRP A 84 0.11 -11.36 7.18
C TRP A 84 0.13 -9.87 7.49
N ILE A 85 -0.36 -9.47 8.66
CA ILE A 85 -0.23 -8.12 9.19
C ILE A 85 1.05 -8.07 10.03
N LEU A 86 1.97 -7.17 9.70
CA LEU A 86 3.31 -7.05 10.29
C LEU A 86 3.49 -5.65 10.91
N PRO A 87 3.02 -5.42 12.16
CA PRO A 87 2.99 -4.10 12.77
C PRO A 87 4.37 -3.44 12.87
N GLY A 88 5.41 -4.23 13.15
CA GLY A 88 6.78 -3.73 13.29
C GLY A 88 7.37 -3.17 11.99
N LEU A 89 6.77 -3.51 10.84
CA LEU A 89 7.18 -3.04 9.52
C LEU A 89 6.17 -2.04 8.91
N GLY A 90 5.02 -1.81 9.56
CA GLY A 90 3.97 -0.93 9.03
C GLY A 90 3.34 -1.44 7.74
N ILE A 91 3.26 -2.77 7.55
CA ILE A 91 2.73 -3.37 6.31
C ILE A 91 1.79 -4.56 6.57
N ARG A 92 0.98 -4.87 5.57
CA ARG A 92 0.31 -6.16 5.37
C ARG A 92 0.81 -6.78 4.08
N VAL A 93 1.17 -8.06 4.10
CA VAL A 93 1.49 -8.84 2.91
C VAL A 93 0.29 -9.73 2.60
N SER A 94 -0.27 -9.64 1.40
CA SER A 94 -1.44 -10.39 0.96
C SER A 94 -1.12 -11.24 -0.27
N ASP A 95 -1.57 -12.50 -0.23
CA ASP A 95 -1.65 -13.41 -1.36
C ASP A 95 -3.13 -13.68 -1.67
N PHE A 96 -3.48 -13.56 -2.95
CA PHE A 96 -4.85 -13.61 -3.42
C PHE A 96 -5.03 -14.70 -4.46
N ARG A 97 -6.04 -15.55 -4.24
CA ARG A 97 -6.41 -16.57 -5.22
C ARG A 97 -7.44 -16.03 -6.20
N ALA A 98 -7.12 -16.11 -7.48
CA ALA A 98 -8.09 -15.80 -8.53
C ALA A 98 -9.18 -16.88 -8.65
N HIS A 99 -10.34 -16.50 -9.18
CA HIS A 99 -11.36 -17.49 -9.57
C HIS A 99 -10.80 -18.49 -10.60
N PRO A 100 -11.31 -19.73 -10.64
CA PRO A 100 -10.88 -20.72 -11.64
C PRO A 100 -10.93 -20.18 -13.07
N GLY A 101 -9.84 -20.34 -13.80
CA GLY A 101 -9.70 -19.86 -15.18
C GLY A 101 -9.20 -18.41 -15.32
N LEU A 102 -9.04 -17.69 -14.21
CA LEU A 102 -8.38 -16.38 -14.18
C LEU A 102 -6.94 -16.52 -13.69
N VAL A 103 -6.05 -15.68 -14.21
CA VAL A 103 -4.63 -15.65 -13.87
C VAL A 103 -4.28 -14.29 -13.31
N ARG A 104 -3.40 -14.26 -12.30
CA ARG A 104 -2.78 -13.04 -11.78
C ARG A 104 -1.32 -12.99 -12.16
N SER A 105 -0.82 -11.78 -12.40
CA SER A 105 0.60 -11.53 -12.66
C SER A 105 1.38 -11.32 -11.36
N GLU A 106 0.76 -10.74 -10.33
CA GLU A 106 1.37 -10.41 -9.05
C GLU A 106 1.28 -11.60 -8.07
N ASN A 107 2.39 -11.87 -7.39
CA ASN A 107 2.49 -12.88 -6.34
C ASN A 107 2.02 -12.31 -4.99
N HIS A 108 2.46 -11.10 -4.67
CA HIS A 108 2.16 -10.45 -3.40
C HIS A 108 1.71 -9.00 -3.61
N TYR A 109 0.81 -8.59 -2.73
CA TYR A 109 0.41 -7.20 -2.52
C TYR A 109 0.89 -6.79 -1.13
N VAL A 110 1.63 -5.71 -1.03
CA VAL A 110 2.12 -5.19 0.24
C VAL A 110 1.43 -3.87 0.51
N ASP A 111 0.41 -3.89 1.35
CA ASP A 111 -0.29 -2.68 1.77
C ASP A 111 0.49 -1.98 2.89
N VAL A 112 0.59 -0.65 2.85
CA VAL A 112 1.21 0.14 3.93
C VAL A 112 0.12 0.62 4.88
N MET A 113 0.31 0.36 6.17
CA MET A 113 -0.71 0.63 7.18
C MET A 113 -0.17 0.85 8.58
N ALA A 114 -0.92 1.60 9.38
CA ALA A 114 -0.76 1.57 10.83
C ALA A 114 -1.54 0.39 11.42
N THR A 115 -0.95 -0.27 12.42
CA THR A 115 -1.63 -1.33 13.19
C THR A 115 -1.58 -1.01 14.68
N SER A 116 -2.73 -1.17 15.35
CA SER A 116 -2.86 -1.10 16.80
C SER A 116 -3.54 -2.35 17.32
N VAL A 117 -3.12 -2.87 18.48
CA VAL A 117 -3.69 -4.07 19.10
C VAL A 117 -4.24 -3.71 20.48
N ASP A 118 -5.51 -4.04 20.72
CA ASP A 118 -6.18 -3.89 22.00
C ASP A 118 -6.82 -5.23 22.42
N GLY A 119 -6.19 -5.91 23.37
CA GLY A 119 -6.57 -7.28 23.75
C GLY A 119 -6.54 -8.23 22.55
N PRO A 120 -7.65 -8.92 22.20
CA PRO A 120 -7.71 -9.80 21.04
C PRO A 120 -8.00 -9.06 19.72
N VAL A 121 -8.24 -7.74 19.76
CA VAL A 121 -8.65 -6.98 18.58
C VAL A 121 -7.46 -6.27 17.96
N TRP A 122 -7.14 -6.67 16.74
CA TRP A 122 -6.20 -5.96 15.88
C TRP A 122 -6.98 -4.96 15.05
N ARG A 123 -6.47 -3.75 14.92
CA ARG A 123 -7.05 -2.70 14.09
C ARG A 123 -5.99 -2.18 13.14
N THR A 124 -6.34 -2.13 11.86
CA THR A 124 -5.48 -1.59 10.80
C THR A 124 -6.08 -0.31 10.25
N VAL A 125 -5.21 0.63 9.84
CA VAL A 125 -5.57 1.85 9.11
C VAL A 125 -4.70 1.91 7.87
N ASP A 126 -5.33 1.84 6.72
CA ASP A 126 -4.71 1.92 5.41
C ASP A 126 -4.07 3.29 5.18
N HIS A 127 -2.82 3.32 4.71
CA HIS A 127 -2.08 4.56 4.42
C HIS A 127 -1.90 4.78 2.91
N TYR A 128 -2.81 4.26 2.09
CA TYR A 128 -2.95 4.42 0.64
C TYR A 128 -1.84 3.81 -0.22
N LEU A 129 -0.58 3.79 0.25
CA LEU A 129 0.53 3.27 -0.53
C LEU A 129 0.55 1.74 -0.51
N ASP A 130 0.63 1.14 -1.69
CA ASP A 130 0.83 -0.30 -1.85
C ASP A 130 2.08 -0.60 -2.69
N ILE A 131 2.59 -1.82 -2.56
CA ILE A 131 3.64 -2.37 -3.43
C ILE A 131 3.12 -3.63 -4.09
N LEU A 132 3.10 -3.62 -5.43
CA LEU A 132 2.81 -4.79 -6.25
C LEU A 132 4.11 -5.54 -6.53
N VAL A 133 4.15 -6.83 -6.23
CA VAL A 133 5.36 -7.64 -6.36
C VAL A 133 5.14 -8.84 -7.27
N ARG A 134 6.03 -9.00 -8.25
CA ARG A 134 6.22 -10.21 -9.06
C ARG A 134 7.56 -10.83 -8.69
N THR A 135 7.52 -11.96 -8.00
CA THR A 135 8.70 -12.64 -7.46
C THR A 135 9.71 -12.93 -8.57
N GLY A 136 10.95 -12.46 -8.40
CA GLY A 136 12.02 -12.62 -9.39
C GLY A 136 11.98 -11.67 -10.60
N ASP A 137 10.94 -10.85 -10.75
CA ASP A 137 10.75 -9.99 -11.94
C ASP A 137 10.75 -8.49 -11.59
N GLY A 138 9.90 -8.05 -10.67
CA GLY A 138 9.78 -6.62 -10.39
C GLY A 138 8.88 -6.27 -9.21
N ALA A 139 9.08 -5.07 -8.68
CA ALA A 139 8.22 -4.45 -7.68
C ALA A 139 7.85 -3.02 -8.11
N ARG A 140 6.62 -2.60 -7.82
CA ARG A 140 6.12 -1.25 -8.15
C ARG A 140 5.30 -0.68 -7.01
N VAL A 141 5.67 0.51 -6.55
CA VAL A 141 4.84 1.33 -5.65
C VAL A 141 3.67 1.91 -6.44
N VAL A 142 2.47 1.86 -5.87
CA VAL A 142 1.23 2.36 -6.48
C VAL A 142 0.49 3.32 -5.53
N ASP A 143 -0.54 3.96 -6.06
CA ASP A 143 -1.51 4.81 -5.33
C ASP A 143 -0.86 6.00 -4.56
N SER A 144 0.28 6.46 -5.09
CA SER A 144 0.98 7.65 -4.61
C SER A 144 0.19 8.94 -4.87
N ASP A 145 -0.63 8.97 -5.91
CA ASP A 145 -1.58 10.04 -6.18
C ASP A 145 -2.69 10.11 -5.12
N GLU A 146 -3.24 8.97 -4.72
CA GLU A 146 -4.20 8.88 -3.62
C GLU A 146 -3.58 9.31 -2.28
N PHE A 147 -2.37 8.82 -1.98
CA PHE A 147 -1.61 9.24 -0.81
C PHE A 147 -1.42 10.77 -0.76
N VAL A 148 -0.96 11.37 -1.87
CA VAL A 148 -0.76 12.83 -1.95
C VAL A 148 -2.09 13.58 -1.77
N ALA A 149 -3.16 13.10 -2.40
CA ALA A 149 -4.49 13.68 -2.27
C ALA A 149 -5.02 13.60 -0.83
N ALA A 150 -4.80 12.48 -0.15
CA ALA A 150 -5.24 12.27 1.23
C ALA A 150 -4.50 13.18 2.23
N VAL A 151 -3.18 13.36 2.04
CA VAL A 151 -2.39 14.32 2.81
C VAL A 151 -2.86 15.74 2.57
N GLN A 152 -3.09 16.12 1.30
CA GLN A 152 -3.59 17.45 0.94
C GLN A 152 -4.98 17.72 1.54
N ALA A 153 -5.85 16.72 1.58
CA ALA A 153 -7.18 16.79 2.17
C ALA A 153 -7.18 16.74 3.71
N GLY A 154 -6.02 16.49 4.35
CA GLY A 154 -5.91 16.33 5.80
C GLY A 154 -6.51 15.04 6.35
N LEU A 155 -6.77 14.06 5.47
CA LEU A 155 -7.25 12.73 5.84
C LEU A 155 -6.15 11.86 6.43
N LEU A 156 -4.89 12.13 6.04
CA LEU A 156 -3.70 11.54 6.63
C LEU A 156 -2.84 12.65 7.24
N GLY A 157 -2.57 12.55 8.54
CA GLY A 157 -1.75 13.53 9.26
C GLY A 157 -0.27 13.46 8.85
N PRO A 158 0.51 14.53 9.01
CA PRO A 158 1.92 14.56 8.59
C PRO A 158 2.77 13.43 9.18
N ALA A 159 2.54 13.07 10.44
CA ALA A 159 3.30 12.00 11.11
C ALA A 159 2.95 10.60 10.58
N ASP A 160 1.68 10.36 10.23
CA ASP A 160 1.27 9.10 9.58
C ASP A 160 1.78 9.03 8.13
N ALA A 161 1.77 10.16 7.44
CA ALA A 161 2.31 10.27 6.08
C ALA A 161 3.82 9.97 6.03
N GLU A 162 4.59 10.52 6.96
CA GLU A 162 6.03 10.23 7.09
C GLU A 162 6.26 8.73 7.36
N ARG A 163 5.55 8.14 8.33
CA ARG A 163 5.63 6.70 8.61
C ARG A 163 5.26 5.84 7.41
N ALA A 164 4.26 6.23 6.63
CA ALA A 164 3.86 5.52 5.44
C ALA A 164 4.99 5.50 4.39
N LEU A 165 5.63 6.65 4.17
CA LEU A 165 6.77 6.76 3.26
C LEU A 165 7.97 5.93 3.75
N GLU A 166 8.32 6.00 5.03
CA GLU A 166 9.40 5.21 5.62
C GLU A 166 9.16 3.70 5.46
N SER A 167 7.94 3.24 5.77
CA SER A 167 7.55 1.83 5.63
C SER A 167 7.60 1.40 4.16
N THR A 168 7.11 2.24 3.25
CA THR A 168 7.15 2.00 1.80
C THR A 168 8.58 1.86 1.29
N TYR A 169 9.47 2.78 1.66
CA TYR A 169 10.86 2.75 1.21
C TYR A 169 11.63 1.57 1.78
N ALA A 170 11.44 1.26 3.07
CA ALA A 170 12.06 0.11 3.70
C ALA A 170 11.61 -1.19 3.05
N ALA A 171 10.30 -1.37 2.84
CA ALA A 171 9.75 -2.54 2.18
C ALA A 171 10.22 -2.66 0.73
N TYR A 172 10.10 -1.59 -0.05
CA TYR A 172 10.53 -1.60 -1.45
C TYR A 172 12.01 -1.92 -1.61
N ALA A 173 12.88 -1.27 -0.82
CA ALA A 173 14.32 -1.52 -0.85
C ALA A 173 14.66 -2.94 -0.42
N GLY A 174 13.99 -3.46 0.61
CA GLY A 174 14.12 -4.84 1.05
C GLY A 174 13.76 -5.83 -0.05
N ILE A 175 12.57 -5.69 -0.64
CA ILE A 175 12.06 -6.56 -1.70
C ILE A 175 13.00 -6.53 -2.91
N VAL A 176 13.36 -5.35 -3.43
CA VAL A 176 14.27 -5.22 -4.58
C VAL A 176 15.66 -5.80 -4.26
N GLY A 177 16.18 -5.54 -3.06
CA GLY A 177 17.47 -6.05 -2.59
C GLY A 177 17.54 -7.58 -2.50
N HIS A 178 16.39 -8.25 -2.39
CA HIS A 178 16.27 -9.71 -2.33
C HIS A 178 15.73 -10.30 -3.63
N GLY A 179 15.96 -9.65 -4.78
CA GLY A 179 15.57 -10.18 -6.09
C GLY A 179 14.06 -10.14 -6.34
N HIS A 180 13.37 -9.15 -5.77
CA HIS A 180 11.92 -9.00 -5.79
C HIS A 180 11.17 -10.11 -5.05
N ASP A 181 11.81 -10.76 -4.07
CA ASP A 181 11.22 -11.84 -3.28
C ASP A 181 10.90 -11.36 -1.86
N VAL A 182 9.60 -11.29 -1.55
CA VAL A 182 9.09 -10.83 -0.24
C VAL A 182 9.47 -11.80 0.87
N ASP A 183 9.37 -13.10 0.63
CA ASP A 183 9.68 -14.11 1.65
C ASP A 183 11.18 -14.15 1.93
N ALA A 184 12.02 -14.01 0.90
CA ALA A 184 13.46 -13.93 1.08
C ALA A 184 13.87 -12.69 1.89
N TRP A 185 13.27 -11.53 1.60
CA TRP A 185 13.51 -10.30 2.35
C TRP A 185 13.08 -10.44 3.82
N LEU A 186 11.86 -10.91 4.08
CA LEU A 186 11.36 -11.04 5.45
C LEU A 186 12.16 -12.07 6.25
N ARG A 187 12.63 -13.14 5.62
CA ARG A 187 13.50 -14.15 6.27
C ARG A 187 14.84 -13.57 6.72
N ASP A 188 15.42 -12.63 5.97
CA ASP A 188 16.63 -11.90 6.40
C ASP A 188 16.38 -11.08 7.68
N LEU A 189 15.14 -10.62 7.88
CA LEU A 189 14.68 -9.97 9.11
C LEU A 189 14.29 -10.96 10.23
N GLY A 190 14.44 -12.26 10.00
CA GLY A 190 14.00 -13.30 10.94
C GLY A 190 12.49 -13.52 11.00
N ILE A 191 11.76 -13.07 9.98
CA ILE A 191 10.30 -13.23 9.84
C ILE A 191 10.04 -14.31 8.78
N GLU A 192 9.44 -15.42 9.18
CA GLU A 192 9.06 -16.50 8.27
C GLU A 192 7.55 -16.46 8.04
N LEU A 193 7.12 -16.14 6.82
CA LEU A 193 5.70 -16.20 6.48
C LEU A 193 5.31 -17.64 6.16
N THR A 194 4.23 -18.11 6.77
CA THR A 194 3.60 -19.37 6.40
C THR A 194 2.26 -19.09 5.75
N TRP A 195 2.02 -19.73 4.62
CA TRP A 195 0.79 -19.62 3.86
C TRP A 195 0.05 -20.95 3.95
N ALA A 196 -1.25 -20.92 4.25
CA ALA A 196 -2.03 -22.15 4.27
C ALA A 196 -2.06 -22.76 2.86
N PRO A 197 -2.02 -24.09 2.73
CA PRO A 197 -2.31 -24.72 1.47
C PRO A 197 -3.71 -24.30 1.01
N PRO A 198 -3.95 -24.16 -0.31
CA PRO A 198 -5.24 -23.73 -0.80
C PRO A 198 -6.34 -24.64 -0.23
N ALA A 199 -7.39 -24.07 0.34
CA ALA A 199 -8.57 -24.86 0.69
C ALA A 199 -9.03 -25.62 -0.57
N GLU A 200 -9.25 -26.93 -0.44
CA GLU A 200 -9.83 -27.72 -1.53
C GLU A 200 -11.18 -27.12 -1.88
N VAL A 201 -11.35 -26.74 -3.15
CA VAL A 201 -12.61 -26.23 -3.65
C VAL A 201 -13.51 -27.44 -3.82
N GLY A 202 -14.42 -27.65 -2.87
CA GLY A 202 -15.52 -28.62 -2.98
C GLY A 202 -16.60 -28.17 -3.95
#